data_AF-N9C9C7-F1
#
_entry.id   AF-N9C9C7-F1
#
_cell.length_a   1.000
_cell.length_b   1.000
_cell.length_c   1.000
_cell.angle_alpha   90.00
_cell.angle_beta   90.00
_cell.angle_gamma   90.00
#
_symmetry.space_group_name_H-M   'P 1'
#
loop_
_entity.id
_entity.type
_entity.pdbx_description
1 polymer ?
#
loop_
_entity_poly.entity_id
_entity_poly.type
_entity_poly.pdbx_seq_one_letter_code
_entity_poly.pdbx_strand_id
1 'polypeptide(L)'
;MTLKPLAVALVALTLAACGSAPTKNKNPEGAMIFAEPELTPPFYALNPFNYDAPPPFEMDLQKAAAQPVTKMEVNLASDPSKKMTLDVNRLIIPTVNSKVRSMKYAVLAGDNEIDITEIDDFLQLVEGKARHYPPRFVQRNERKGFEAKLKETTQQLDTLASKDNASFDILIRAFKASVMARNLDLGSVYTTKSLTYAQRILKINQDDAEANFWFGFGLSEGGGQREAIPYLDKAMKAGVQEAYLSAANNYIAMEQKKSAVNVLKNYKVKYPQEGEVADRLIQEIEKQGRWNVWQVLNPPKTS
;
A
#
# COMPACT_ATOMS: atom_id res chain seq x y z
N MET A 1 10.29 -23.63 38.69
CA MET A 1 9.92 -22.32 38.09
C MET A 1 11.18 -21.72 37.50
N THR A 2 11.36 -21.83 36.20
CA THR A 2 12.52 -21.31 35.47
C THR A 2 11.98 -20.51 34.30
N LEU A 3 12.10 -19.19 34.42
CA LEU A 3 11.63 -18.19 33.47
C LEU A 3 12.49 -18.24 32.20
N LYS A 4 11.81 -18.30 31.05
CA LYS A 4 12.39 -18.22 29.70
C LYS A 4 12.79 -16.76 29.39
N PRO A 5 13.83 -16.50 28.57
CA PRO A 5 14.11 -15.14 28.12
C PRO A 5 13.19 -14.77 26.93
N LEU A 6 12.67 -13.53 27.02
CA LEU A 6 11.81 -12.86 26.06
C LEU A 6 12.53 -12.53 24.74
N ALA A 7 11.73 -12.45 23.68
CA ALA A 7 12.12 -12.20 22.31
C ALA A 7 12.77 -10.85 22.02
N VAL A 8 13.54 -10.90 20.94
CA VAL A 8 14.19 -9.81 20.21
C VAL A 8 13.12 -8.95 19.53
N ALA A 9 12.98 -7.70 19.98
CA ALA A 9 12.27 -6.66 19.24
C ALA A 9 13.30 -5.79 18.50
N LEU A 10 13.35 -5.93 17.17
CA LEU A 10 14.03 -5.00 16.27
C LEU A 10 13.17 -3.74 16.13
N VAL A 11 13.63 -2.62 16.68
CA VAL A 11 13.06 -1.29 16.39
C VAL A 11 14.07 -0.50 15.58
N ALA A 12 13.60 0.01 14.44
CA ALA A 12 14.33 0.89 13.55
C ALA A 12 14.81 2.15 14.30
N LEU A 13 16.09 2.45 14.15
CA LEU A 13 16.74 3.63 14.73
C LEU A 13 16.21 4.91 14.06
N THR A 14 15.37 5.68 14.75
CA THR A 14 15.32 7.13 14.55
C THR A 14 16.34 7.77 15.47
N LEU A 15 17.39 8.32 14.89
CA LEU A 15 18.44 9.07 15.59
C LEU A 15 17.86 10.42 16.07
N ALA A 16 17.32 10.45 17.28
CA ALA A 16 17.13 11.69 18.03
C ALA A 16 18.34 11.90 18.95
N ALA A 17 19.24 12.80 18.54
CA ALA A 17 20.41 13.20 19.30
C ALA A 17 19.99 13.81 20.66
N CYS A 18 20.54 13.27 21.75
CA CYS A 18 20.40 13.80 23.09
C CYS A 18 21.15 15.14 23.25
N GLY A 19 20.52 16.07 23.97
CA GLY A 19 21.01 17.44 24.17
C GLY A 19 22.16 17.57 25.15
N SER A 20 22.83 18.72 25.03
CA SER A 20 23.64 19.38 26.06
C SER A 20 22.98 20.72 26.43
N ALA A 21 23.22 21.16 27.68
CA ALA A 21 22.59 22.30 28.38
C ALA A 21 22.66 23.65 27.61
N PRO A 22 21.87 24.69 28.01
CA PRO A 22 21.51 25.79 27.13
C PRO A 22 22.66 26.79 26.97
N THR A 23 23.47 26.60 25.95
CA THR A 23 24.21 27.72 25.36
C THR A 23 23.23 28.52 24.52
N LYS A 24 23.22 29.85 24.67
CA LYS A 24 22.56 30.76 23.74
C LYS A 24 23.16 30.54 22.35
N ASN A 25 22.58 29.62 21.58
CA ASN A 25 22.85 29.51 20.15
C ASN A 25 22.17 30.70 19.48
N LYS A 26 22.97 31.71 19.16
CA LYS A 26 22.70 32.50 17.97
C LYS A 26 22.64 31.48 16.83
N ASN A 27 21.43 31.20 16.32
CA ASN A 27 21.31 30.47 15.07
C ASN A 27 22.22 31.17 14.06
N PRO A 28 23.16 30.46 13.40
CA PRO A 28 23.87 31.05 12.29
C PRO A 28 22.82 31.46 11.26
N GLU A 29 22.77 32.77 10.94
CA GLU A 29 22.02 33.26 9.79
C GLU A 29 22.48 32.45 8.58
N GLY A 30 21.60 31.60 8.04
CA GLY A 30 21.90 30.71 6.92
C GLY A 30 21.86 29.20 7.21
N ALA A 31 21.48 28.74 8.41
CA ALA A 31 21.18 27.32 8.61
C ALA A 31 19.98 26.90 7.73
N MET A 32 20.21 26.10 6.69
CA MET A 32 19.13 25.49 5.91
C MET A 32 18.35 24.55 6.83
N ILE A 33 17.17 24.98 7.27
CA ILE A 33 16.21 24.09 7.90
C ILE A 33 15.66 23.19 6.79
N PHE A 34 16.06 21.92 6.78
CA PHE A 34 15.43 20.92 5.92
C PHE A 34 14.04 20.63 6.50
N ALA A 35 13.04 21.37 6.04
CA ALA A 35 11.65 21.00 6.26
C ALA A 35 11.31 19.86 5.30
N GLU A 36 10.75 18.78 5.83
CA GLU A 36 10.16 17.76 4.95
C GLU A 36 9.11 18.43 4.07
N PRO A 37 9.17 18.23 2.74
CA PRO A 37 8.18 18.82 1.85
C PRO A 37 6.81 18.27 2.18
N GLU A 38 5.79 19.14 2.18
CA GLU A 38 4.41 18.70 2.36
C GLU A 38 4.04 17.62 1.32
N LEU A 39 3.40 16.55 1.80
CA LEU A 39 2.91 15.48 0.94
C LEU A 39 1.77 15.99 0.07
N THR A 40 1.85 15.70 -1.23
CA THR A 40 0.77 16.07 -2.16
C THR A 40 -0.41 15.10 -2.00
N PRO A 41 -1.65 15.50 -2.35
CA PRO A 41 -2.81 14.61 -2.25
C PRO A 41 -2.66 13.32 -3.06
N PRO A 42 -3.24 12.18 -2.62
CA PRO A 42 -3.19 10.94 -3.39
C PRO A 42 -3.87 11.13 -4.76
N PHE A 43 -3.32 10.48 -5.78
CA PHE A 43 -3.90 10.45 -7.12
C PHE A 43 -4.97 9.34 -7.24
N TYR A 44 -4.71 8.18 -6.65
CA TYR A 44 -5.66 7.06 -6.60
C TYR A 44 -6.48 7.12 -5.32
N ALA A 45 -7.75 6.72 -5.39
CA ALA A 45 -8.59 6.56 -4.21
C ALA A 45 -7.96 5.55 -3.25
N LEU A 46 -7.91 5.87 -1.96
CA LEU A 46 -7.24 5.03 -0.97
C LEU A 46 -8.02 3.74 -0.65
N ASN A 47 -9.28 3.66 -1.06
CA ASN A 47 -10.11 2.47 -0.92
C ASN A 47 -10.55 1.92 -2.30
N PRO A 48 -9.90 0.88 -2.85
CA PRO A 48 -10.27 0.34 -4.16
C PRO A 48 -11.59 -0.45 -4.17
N PHE A 49 -12.17 -0.75 -3.00
CA PHE A 49 -13.45 -1.46 -2.88
C PHE A 49 -14.64 -0.51 -2.94
N ASN A 50 -14.47 0.71 -2.41
CA ASN A 50 -15.49 1.75 -2.41
C ASN A 50 -14.82 3.13 -2.30
N TYR A 51 -14.88 3.92 -3.38
CA TYR A 51 -14.25 5.24 -3.43
C TYR A 51 -14.86 6.27 -2.45
N ASP A 52 -16.09 6.05 -2.00
CA ASP A 52 -16.78 6.93 -1.06
C ASP A 52 -16.56 6.52 0.42
N ALA A 53 -15.82 5.44 0.67
CA ALA A 53 -15.57 4.92 2.01
C ALA A 53 -14.12 5.20 2.45
N PRO A 54 -13.90 5.40 3.77
CA PRO A 54 -12.55 5.48 4.29
C PRO A 54 -11.77 4.18 3.98
N PRO A 55 -10.46 4.28 3.79
CA PRO A 55 -9.62 3.11 3.56
C PRO A 55 -9.58 2.18 4.80
N PRO A 56 -9.37 0.87 4.61
CA PRO A 56 -9.35 -0.10 5.71
C PRO A 56 -8.38 0.25 6.85
N PHE A 57 -7.22 0.83 6.52
CA PHE A 57 -6.22 1.25 7.50
C PHE A 57 -6.75 2.31 8.46
N GLU A 58 -7.39 3.37 7.95
CA GLU A 58 -8.00 4.42 8.79
C GLU A 58 -9.10 3.83 9.69
N MET A 59 -9.87 2.89 9.16
CA MET A 59 -10.90 2.20 9.93
C MET A 59 -10.30 1.37 11.07
N ASP A 60 -9.14 0.75 10.84
CA ASP A 60 -8.44 0.00 11.87
C ASP A 60 -7.76 0.90 12.91
N LEU A 61 -7.27 2.07 12.53
CA LEU A 61 -6.82 3.10 13.49
C LEU A 61 -7.95 3.56 14.40
N GLN A 62 -9.13 3.83 13.85
CA GLN A 62 -10.30 4.22 14.64
C GLN A 62 -10.73 3.12 15.61
N LYS A 63 -10.74 1.86 15.17
CA LYS A 63 -11.01 0.72 16.03
C LYS A 63 -9.96 0.59 17.14
N ALA A 64 -8.67 0.74 16.82
CA ALA A 64 -7.59 0.68 17.80
C ALA A 64 -7.73 1.75 18.89
N ALA A 65 -8.06 2.97 18.49
CA ALA A 65 -8.28 4.10 19.39
C ALA A 65 -9.52 3.93 20.28
N ALA A 66 -10.55 3.22 19.79
CA ALA A 66 -11.77 2.94 20.54
C ALA A 66 -11.61 1.79 21.57
N GLN A 67 -10.56 0.97 21.46
CA GLN A 67 -10.33 -0.13 22.39
C GLN A 67 -9.71 0.37 23.71
N PRO A 68 -10.03 -0.26 24.85
CA PRO A 68 -9.33 -0.01 26.11
C PRO A 68 -7.82 -0.21 25.94
N VAL A 69 -7.02 0.69 26.50
CA VAL A 69 -5.56 0.59 26.46
C VAL A 69 -5.02 0.15 27.82
N THR A 70 -4.30 -0.97 27.83
CA THR A 70 -3.50 -1.38 29.00
C THR A 70 -2.14 -0.73 28.91
N LYS A 71 -1.90 0.30 29.74
CA LYS A 71 -0.62 1.00 29.76
C LYS A 71 0.53 0.07 30.17
N MET A 72 1.68 0.21 29.53
CA MET A 72 2.87 -0.58 29.82
C MET A 72 4.10 0.32 29.95
N GLU A 73 4.88 0.17 31.02
CA GLU A 73 6.20 0.80 31.13
C GLU A 73 7.27 -0.14 30.58
N VAL A 74 8.08 0.35 29.64
CA VAL A 74 9.22 -0.37 29.09
C VAL A 74 10.48 0.48 29.16
N ASN A 75 11.66 -0.15 29.19
CA ASN A 75 12.92 0.57 29.10
C ASN A 75 13.17 1.01 27.64
N LEU A 76 13.73 2.21 27.45
CA LEU A 76 14.11 2.69 26.12
C LEU A 76 15.22 1.80 25.55
N ALA A 77 15.05 1.38 24.30
CA ALA A 77 16.09 0.60 23.61
C ALA A 77 17.39 1.40 23.41
N SER A 78 17.29 2.72 23.25
CA SER A 78 18.43 3.63 23.11
C SER A 78 19.14 3.93 24.44
N ASP A 79 18.44 3.80 25.57
CA ASP A 79 18.95 4.05 26.91
C ASP A 79 18.17 3.22 27.94
N PRO A 80 18.62 2.00 28.27
CA PRO A 80 17.89 1.09 29.16
C PRO A 80 17.67 1.62 30.59
N SER A 81 18.33 2.72 30.97
CA SER A 81 18.13 3.38 32.26
C SER A 81 16.87 4.27 32.31
N LYS A 82 16.33 4.61 31.13
CA LYS A 82 15.13 5.44 30.98
C LYS A 82 13.93 4.57 30.63
N LYS A 83 12.76 4.96 31.15
CA LYS A 83 11.49 4.32 30.85
C LYS A 83 10.67 5.14 29.86
N MET A 84 9.84 4.45 29.07
CA MET A 84 8.73 5.03 28.34
C MET A 84 7.44 4.30 28.67
N THR A 85 6.34 5.04 28.67
CA THR A 85 4.99 4.48 28.81
C THR A 85 4.41 4.29 27.42
N LEU A 86 4.03 3.05 27.11
CA LEU A 86 3.23 2.71 25.94
C LEU A 86 1.76 2.77 26.34
N ASP A 87 1.01 3.70 25.73
CA ASP A 87 -0.38 3.98 26.06
C ASP A 87 -1.27 4.20 24.84
N VAL A 88 -0.81 3.77 23.66
CA VAL A 88 -1.56 3.79 22.41
C VAL A 88 -1.62 2.39 21.81
N ASN A 89 -2.82 1.93 21.50
CA ASN A 89 -2.99 0.66 20.79
C ASN A 89 -2.44 0.77 19.36
N ARG A 90 -1.61 -0.19 19.00
CA ARG A 90 -1.03 -0.39 17.69
C ARG A 90 -1.73 -1.53 16.96
N LEU A 91 -1.54 -1.59 15.65
CA LEU A 91 -2.12 -2.61 14.80
C LEU A 91 -1.16 -3.78 14.71
N ILE A 92 -1.47 -4.87 15.42
CA ILE A 92 -0.59 -6.02 15.59
C ILE A 92 -1.12 -7.21 14.77
N ILE A 93 -0.24 -7.82 13.98
CA ILE A 93 -0.56 -9.01 13.17
C ILE A 93 0.41 -10.17 13.47
N PRO A 94 -0.01 -11.44 13.27
CA PRO A 94 0.92 -12.56 13.29
C PRO A 94 1.85 -12.51 12.07
N THR A 95 3.12 -12.83 12.26
CA THR A 95 4.13 -12.91 11.19
C THR A 95 4.20 -14.28 10.52
N VAL A 96 3.75 -15.34 11.22
CA VAL A 96 3.80 -16.74 10.75
C VAL A 96 2.55 -17.51 11.14
N ASN A 97 2.33 -18.66 10.50
CA ASN A 97 1.30 -19.66 10.82
C ASN A 97 -0.17 -19.18 10.77
N SER A 98 -0.46 -17.99 10.24
CA SER A 98 -1.83 -17.55 9.96
C SER A 98 -2.15 -17.60 8.47
N LYS A 99 -3.24 -18.29 8.11
CA LYS A 99 -3.75 -18.39 6.74
C LYS A 99 -4.89 -17.40 6.43
N VAL A 100 -5.29 -16.62 7.42
CA VAL A 100 -6.38 -15.64 7.34
C VAL A 100 -5.87 -14.27 7.76
N ARG A 101 -6.58 -13.21 7.36
CA ARG A 101 -6.32 -11.88 7.90
C ARG A 101 -6.68 -11.86 9.39
N SER A 102 -5.73 -11.44 10.22
CA SER A 102 -5.91 -11.39 11.67
C SER A 102 -5.17 -10.18 12.23
N MET A 103 -5.92 -9.29 12.88
CA MET A 103 -5.39 -8.10 13.53
C MET A 103 -5.88 -8.03 14.97
N LYS A 104 -5.00 -7.63 15.87
CA LYS A 104 -5.35 -7.25 17.24
C LYS A 104 -4.81 -5.86 17.54
N TYR A 105 -5.41 -5.23 18.55
CA TYR A 105 -5.03 -3.90 19.00
C TYR A 105 -4.32 -4.00 20.35
N ALA A 106 -3.05 -3.64 20.39
CA ALA A 106 -2.24 -3.74 21.62
C ALA A 106 -1.09 -2.72 21.59
N VAL A 107 -0.60 -2.33 22.77
CA VAL A 107 0.49 -1.35 22.90
C VAL A 107 1.86 -1.90 22.47
N LEU A 108 2.01 -3.23 22.37
CA LEU A 108 3.26 -3.90 22.04
C LEU A 108 2.97 -5.23 21.32
N ALA A 109 3.80 -5.55 20.32
CA ALA A 109 3.78 -6.85 19.65
C ALA A 109 4.43 -7.93 20.52
N GLY A 110 3.88 -9.15 20.51
CA GLY A 110 4.50 -10.31 21.15
C GLY A 110 5.41 -11.10 20.22
N ASP A 111 5.82 -12.28 20.70
CA ASP A 111 6.61 -13.24 19.92
C ASP A 111 5.87 -13.63 18.63
N ASN A 112 6.58 -13.64 17.51
CA ASN A 112 6.01 -13.91 16.18
C ASN A 112 4.91 -12.95 15.74
N GLU A 113 4.82 -11.78 16.34
CA GLU A 113 3.93 -10.70 15.92
C GLU A 113 4.73 -9.47 15.51
N ILE A 114 4.07 -8.54 14.84
CA ILE A 114 4.66 -7.27 14.44
C ILE A 114 3.63 -6.16 14.51
N ASP A 115 4.07 -4.98 14.92
CA ASP A 115 3.34 -3.74 14.74
C ASP A 115 3.47 -3.27 13.29
N ILE A 116 2.35 -3.25 12.56
CA ILE A 116 2.31 -2.78 11.17
C ILE A 116 1.80 -1.34 11.04
N THR A 117 1.58 -0.61 12.13
CA THR A 117 0.95 0.72 12.09
C THR A 117 1.69 1.67 11.14
N GLU A 118 3.01 1.78 11.26
CA GLU A 118 3.82 2.62 10.38
C GLU A 118 4.01 2.04 8.98
N ILE A 119 4.00 0.71 8.86
CA ILE A 119 4.09 0.02 7.57
C ILE A 119 2.84 0.32 6.75
N ASP A 120 1.65 0.15 7.34
CA ASP A 120 0.38 0.34 6.65
C ASP A 120 0.08 1.81 6.37
N ASP A 121 0.48 2.73 7.27
CA ASP A 121 0.46 4.17 7.01
C ASP A 121 1.26 4.51 5.75
N PHE A 122 2.52 4.08 5.71
CA PHE A 122 3.36 4.32 4.55
C PHE A 122 2.83 3.63 3.29
N LEU A 123 2.41 2.35 3.37
CA LEU A 123 1.86 1.61 2.23
C LEU A 123 0.63 2.31 1.65
N GLN A 124 -0.27 2.81 2.49
CA GLN A 124 -1.43 3.58 2.03
C GLN A 124 -1.02 4.85 1.29
N LEU A 125 -0.05 5.60 1.82
CA LEU A 125 0.45 6.81 1.16
C LEU A 125 1.03 6.49 -0.23
N VAL A 126 1.89 5.46 -0.33
CA VAL A 126 2.50 5.10 -1.61
C VAL A 126 1.49 4.49 -2.58
N GLU A 127 0.48 3.78 -2.11
CA GLU A 127 -0.64 3.30 -2.93
C GLU A 127 -1.35 4.45 -3.64
N GLY A 128 -1.62 5.53 -2.91
CA GLY A 128 -2.21 6.74 -3.47
C GLY A 128 -1.41 7.36 -4.63
N LYS A 129 -0.13 7.01 -4.79
CA LYS A 129 0.76 7.57 -5.83
C LYS A 129 1.18 6.56 -6.89
N ALA A 130 1.34 5.30 -6.51
CA ALA A 130 2.06 4.29 -7.29
C ALA A 130 1.33 2.95 -7.41
N ARG A 131 0.04 2.87 -7.02
CA ARG A 131 -0.77 1.64 -7.20
C ARG A 131 -0.78 1.18 -8.66
N HIS A 132 -1.07 2.10 -9.60
CA HIS A 132 -1.06 1.82 -11.03
C HIS A 132 0.08 2.52 -11.76
N TYR A 133 0.54 1.92 -12.85
CA TYR A 133 1.51 2.54 -13.76
C TYR A 133 0.82 3.41 -14.84
N PRO A 134 1.34 4.62 -15.13
CA PRO A 134 2.53 5.23 -14.54
C PRO A 134 2.26 5.88 -13.17
N PRO A 135 3.23 5.83 -12.23
CA PRO A 135 3.10 6.49 -10.93
C PRO A 135 3.02 8.01 -11.07
N ARG A 136 2.36 8.66 -10.10
CA ARG A 136 2.08 10.11 -10.12
C ARG A 136 2.71 10.81 -8.93
N PHE A 137 3.70 11.65 -9.21
CA PHE A 137 4.34 12.53 -8.25
C PHE A 137 4.43 13.93 -8.86
N VAL A 138 4.00 14.93 -8.10
CA VAL A 138 4.13 16.33 -8.52
C VAL A 138 5.57 16.79 -8.32
N GLN A 139 6.18 16.38 -7.19
CA GLN A 139 7.50 16.81 -6.81
C GLN A 139 8.53 15.68 -6.88
N ARG A 140 9.71 15.96 -7.43
CA ARG A 140 10.77 14.95 -7.60
C ARG A 140 11.38 14.50 -6.27
N ASN A 141 11.49 15.40 -5.30
CA ASN A 141 11.94 15.13 -3.93
C ASN A 141 10.96 14.21 -3.19
N GLU A 142 9.65 14.46 -3.29
CA GLU A 142 8.61 13.57 -2.75
C GLU A 142 8.77 12.16 -3.32
N ARG A 143 8.88 12.03 -4.66
CA ARG A 143 9.15 10.73 -5.30
C ARG A 143 10.36 10.03 -4.71
N LYS A 144 11.51 10.72 -4.60
CA LYS A 144 12.74 10.15 -4.03
C LYS A 144 12.57 9.67 -2.59
N GLY A 145 11.82 10.41 -1.76
CA GLY A 145 11.50 10.01 -0.39
C GLY A 145 10.70 8.72 -0.34
N PHE A 146 9.66 8.61 -1.17
CA PHE A 146 8.84 7.41 -1.29
C PHE A 146 9.64 6.22 -1.81
N GLU A 147 10.51 6.43 -2.80
CA GLU A 147 11.40 5.39 -3.32
C GLU A 147 12.35 4.86 -2.25
N ALA A 148 12.95 5.74 -1.43
CA ALA A 148 13.83 5.34 -0.34
C ALA A 148 13.07 4.55 0.73
N LYS A 149 11.95 5.10 1.22
CA LYS A 149 11.15 4.46 2.27
C LYS A 149 10.51 3.15 1.82
N LEU A 150 10.14 3.03 0.54
CA LEU A 150 9.61 1.78 -0.01
C LEU A 150 10.68 0.69 -0.10
N LYS A 151 11.94 1.04 -0.38
CA LYS A 151 13.04 0.06 -0.33
C LYS A 151 13.23 -0.50 1.09
N GLU A 152 13.24 0.36 2.09
CA GLU A 152 13.32 -0.05 3.50
C GLU A 152 12.13 -0.94 3.90
N THR A 153 10.92 -0.48 3.60
CA THR A 153 9.68 -1.19 3.91
C THR A 153 9.64 -2.56 3.22
N THR A 154 10.04 -2.61 1.94
CA THR A 154 10.08 -3.88 1.19
C THR A 154 11.14 -4.82 1.75
N GLN A 155 12.31 -4.32 2.17
CA GLN A 155 13.35 -5.16 2.80
C GLN A 155 12.86 -5.79 4.12
N GLN A 156 12.15 -5.01 4.95
CA GLN A 156 11.56 -5.51 6.19
C GLN A 156 10.50 -6.58 5.90
N LEU A 157 9.58 -6.30 4.97
CA LEU A 157 8.52 -7.24 4.57
C LEU A 157 9.08 -8.50 3.91
N ASP A 158 10.12 -8.39 3.08
CA ASP A 158 10.78 -9.52 2.44
C ASP A 158 11.39 -10.47 3.48
N THR A 159 12.00 -9.91 4.53
CA THR A 159 12.58 -10.71 5.62
C THR A 159 11.50 -11.58 6.28
N LEU A 160 10.32 -11.00 6.53
CA LEU A 160 9.19 -11.71 7.14
C LEU A 160 8.55 -12.70 6.15
N ALA A 161 8.35 -12.26 4.91
CA ALA A 161 7.71 -13.03 3.85
C ALA A 161 8.58 -14.20 3.39
N SER A 162 9.91 -14.13 3.52
CA SER A 162 10.82 -15.21 3.10
C SER A 162 10.62 -16.51 3.87
N LYS A 163 10.01 -16.48 5.06
CA LYS A 163 9.69 -17.67 5.85
C LYS A 163 8.66 -18.54 5.12
N ASP A 164 8.87 -19.86 5.06
CA ASP A 164 7.94 -20.79 4.40
C ASP A 164 6.52 -20.71 4.97
N ASN A 165 6.43 -20.54 6.29
CA ASN A 165 5.18 -20.40 7.04
C ASN A 165 4.78 -18.94 7.31
N ALA A 166 5.27 -17.97 6.53
CA ALA A 166 4.84 -16.57 6.62
C ALA A 166 3.31 -16.45 6.60
N SER A 167 2.78 -15.52 7.40
CA SER A 167 1.34 -15.31 7.48
C SER A 167 0.78 -14.71 6.20
N PHE A 168 -0.53 -14.92 5.98
CA PHE A 168 -1.26 -14.33 4.85
C PHE A 168 -1.13 -12.80 4.83
N ASP A 169 -1.27 -12.14 5.98
CA ASP A 169 -1.15 -10.68 6.12
C ASP A 169 0.22 -10.13 5.70
N ILE A 170 1.30 -10.84 6.07
CA ILE A 170 2.67 -10.47 5.66
C ILE A 170 2.84 -10.65 4.15
N LEU A 171 2.36 -11.76 3.59
CA LEU A 171 2.47 -12.02 2.16
C LEU A 171 1.76 -10.96 1.33
N ILE A 172 0.54 -10.57 1.71
CA ILE A 172 -0.22 -9.51 1.02
C ILE A 172 0.53 -8.18 1.04
N ARG A 173 1.07 -7.77 2.19
CA ARG A 173 1.83 -6.51 2.30
C ARG A 173 3.11 -6.54 1.47
N ALA A 174 3.87 -7.64 1.54
CA ALA A 174 5.08 -7.82 0.74
C ALA A 174 4.78 -7.83 -0.77
N PHE A 175 3.66 -8.45 -1.16
CA PHE A 175 3.17 -8.45 -2.54
C PHE A 175 2.86 -7.03 -3.03
N LYS A 176 2.02 -6.28 -2.30
CA LYS A 176 1.64 -4.90 -2.64
C LYS A 176 2.86 -3.97 -2.71
N ALA A 177 3.74 -4.04 -1.71
CA ALA A 177 4.99 -3.28 -1.68
C ALA A 177 5.86 -3.56 -2.92
N SER A 178 5.98 -4.84 -3.31
CA SER A 178 6.74 -5.24 -4.50
C SER A 178 6.10 -4.74 -5.80
N VAL A 179 4.77 -4.75 -5.93
CA VAL A 179 4.08 -4.18 -7.10
C VAL A 179 4.34 -2.68 -7.21
N MET A 180 4.22 -1.94 -6.11
CA MET A 180 4.49 -0.49 -6.11
C MET A 180 5.96 -0.18 -6.37
N ALA A 181 6.89 -0.98 -5.85
CA ALA A 181 8.32 -0.84 -6.11
C ALA A 181 8.67 -1.09 -7.57
N ARG A 182 8.01 -2.06 -8.22
CA ARG A 182 8.10 -2.26 -9.67
C ARG A 182 7.56 -1.05 -10.42
N ASN A 183 6.39 -0.54 -10.04
CA ASN A 183 5.77 0.61 -10.72
C ASN A 183 6.60 1.90 -10.57
N LEU A 184 7.41 2.02 -9.52
CA LEU A 184 8.38 3.10 -9.31
C LEU A 184 9.74 2.88 -9.99
N ASP A 185 9.88 1.82 -10.79
CA ASP A 185 11.12 1.46 -11.50
C ASP A 185 12.31 1.16 -10.56
N LEU A 186 12.06 0.61 -9.37
CA LEU A 186 13.10 0.37 -8.36
C LEU A 186 14.00 -0.84 -8.66
N GLY A 187 13.71 -1.59 -9.72
CA GLY A 187 14.49 -2.73 -10.19
C GLY A 187 13.63 -3.95 -10.55
N SER A 188 14.10 -4.75 -11.50
CA SER A 188 13.38 -5.92 -12.02
C SER A 188 13.13 -7.02 -10.97
N VAL A 189 13.91 -7.04 -9.88
CA VAL A 189 13.75 -7.99 -8.78
C VAL A 189 12.35 -7.93 -8.15
N TYR A 190 11.72 -6.76 -8.13
CA TYR A 190 10.39 -6.56 -7.55
C TYR A 190 9.28 -7.23 -8.39
N THR A 191 9.49 -7.43 -9.69
CA THR A 191 8.60 -8.25 -10.51
C THR A 191 8.64 -9.70 -10.05
N THR A 192 9.83 -10.29 -9.88
CA THR A 192 9.96 -11.68 -9.43
C THR A 192 9.42 -11.88 -8.01
N LYS A 193 9.69 -10.93 -7.09
CA LYS A 193 9.17 -10.97 -5.72
C LYS A 193 7.65 -10.89 -5.68
N SER A 194 7.05 -9.94 -6.40
CA SER A 194 5.59 -9.80 -6.44
C SER A 194 4.90 -11.07 -6.97
N LEU A 195 5.42 -11.67 -8.06
CA LEU A 195 4.91 -12.95 -8.59
C LEU A 195 5.04 -14.09 -7.57
N THR A 196 6.19 -14.18 -6.88
CA THR A 196 6.44 -15.21 -5.85
C THR A 196 5.43 -15.10 -4.71
N TYR A 197 5.20 -13.90 -4.19
CA TYR A 197 4.25 -13.68 -3.10
C TYR A 197 2.81 -13.90 -3.55
N ALA A 198 2.42 -13.42 -4.73
CA ALA A 198 1.09 -13.66 -5.30
C ALA A 198 0.77 -15.16 -5.42
N GLN A 199 1.70 -15.96 -5.94
CA GLN A 199 1.51 -17.41 -6.04
C GLN A 199 1.30 -18.07 -4.66
N ARG A 200 2.00 -17.61 -3.62
CA ARG A 200 1.83 -18.13 -2.26
C ARG A 200 0.50 -17.72 -1.65
N ILE A 201 0.07 -16.48 -1.86
CA ILE A 201 -1.23 -15.96 -1.45
C ILE A 201 -2.35 -16.78 -2.09
N LEU A 202 -2.30 -16.99 -3.41
CA LEU A 202 -3.33 -17.74 -4.15
C LEU A 202 -3.38 -19.23 -3.79
N LYS A 203 -2.26 -19.82 -3.33
CA LYS A 203 -2.25 -21.17 -2.74
C LYS A 203 -2.97 -21.23 -1.39
N ILE A 204 -2.97 -20.14 -0.62
CA ILE A 204 -3.66 -20.06 0.67
C ILE A 204 -5.14 -19.75 0.47
N ASN A 205 -5.44 -18.72 -0.34
CA ASN A 205 -6.79 -18.29 -0.66
C ASN A 205 -6.86 -17.81 -2.12
N GLN A 206 -7.40 -18.66 -2.99
CA GLN A 206 -7.54 -18.38 -4.42
C GLN A 206 -8.66 -17.38 -4.75
N ASP A 207 -9.56 -17.10 -3.80
CA ASP A 207 -10.75 -16.27 -3.99
C ASP A 207 -10.67 -14.96 -3.19
N ASP A 208 -9.49 -14.65 -2.66
CA ASP A 208 -9.26 -13.39 -1.97
C ASP A 208 -9.43 -12.19 -2.92
N ALA A 209 -10.38 -11.30 -2.60
CA ALA A 209 -10.76 -10.20 -3.47
C ALA A 209 -9.61 -9.24 -3.75
N GLU A 210 -8.89 -8.82 -2.69
CA GLU A 210 -7.76 -7.90 -2.81
C GLU A 210 -6.59 -8.55 -3.56
N ALA A 211 -6.24 -9.80 -3.24
CA ALA A 211 -5.16 -10.50 -3.93
C ALA A 211 -5.45 -10.66 -5.43
N ASN A 212 -6.69 -11.04 -5.78
CA ASN A 212 -7.12 -11.17 -7.18
C ASN A 212 -7.07 -9.81 -7.90
N PHE A 213 -7.48 -8.73 -7.23
CA PHE A 213 -7.38 -7.39 -7.79
C PHE A 213 -5.92 -7.00 -8.07
N TRP A 214 -5.06 -7.08 -7.06
CA TRP A 214 -3.64 -6.70 -7.16
C TRP A 214 -2.88 -7.57 -8.16
N PHE A 215 -3.17 -8.87 -8.21
CA PHE A 215 -2.53 -9.76 -9.18
C PHE A 215 -3.05 -9.52 -10.60
N GLY A 216 -4.35 -9.31 -10.76
CA GLY A 216 -4.98 -9.02 -12.04
C GLY A 216 -4.43 -7.75 -12.68
N PHE A 217 -4.46 -6.61 -11.99
CA PHE A 217 -3.90 -5.38 -12.58
C PHE A 217 -2.36 -5.46 -12.69
N GLY A 218 -1.70 -6.11 -11.74
CA GLY A 218 -0.25 -6.33 -11.77
C GLY A 218 0.20 -7.07 -13.04
N LEU A 219 -0.54 -8.10 -13.46
CA LEU A 219 -0.35 -8.82 -14.72
C LEU A 219 -0.70 -7.94 -15.93
N SER A 220 -1.86 -7.28 -15.91
CA SER A 220 -2.31 -6.39 -17.00
C SER A 220 -1.26 -5.34 -17.35
N GLU A 221 -0.75 -4.64 -16.33
CA GLU A 221 0.23 -3.56 -16.50
C GLU A 221 1.65 -4.09 -16.77
N GLY A 222 1.91 -5.35 -16.42
CA GLY A 222 3.18 -6.05 -16.68
C GLY A 222 3.27 -6.76 -18.03
N GLY A 223 2.24 -6.68 -18.89
CA GLY A 223 2.22 -7.33 -20.21
C GLY A 223 1.54 -8.70 -20.26
N GLY A 224 0.98 -9.19 -19.16
CA GLY A 224 0.25 -10.46 -19.07
C GLY A 224 -1.27 -10.25 -19.20
N GLN A 225 -1.73 -9.56 -20.24
CA GLN A 225 -3.13 -9.12 -20.30
C GLN A 225 -4.13 -10.27 -20.41
N ARG A 226 -3.77 -11.38 -21.06
CA ARG A 226 -4.67 -12.55 -21.15
C ARG A 226 -4.79 -13.27 -19.82
N GLU A 227 -3.67 -13.38 -19.11
CA GLU A 227 -3.56 -14.00 -17.79
C GLU A 227 -4.26 -13.16 -16.72
N ALA A 228 -4.31 -11.84 -16.88
CA ALA A 228 -4.97 -10.92 -15.96
C ALA A 228 -6.49 -11.10 -15.87
N ILE A 229 -7.15 -11.44 -16.98
CA ILE A 229 -8.62 -11.50 -17.10
C ILE A 229 -9.30 -12.30 -15.97
N PRO A 230 -8.94 -13.59 -15.71
CA PRO A 230 -9.62 -14.37 -14.68
C PRO A 230 -9.51 -13.77 -13.28
N TYR A 231 -8.40 -13.10 -12.96
CA TYR A 231 -8.19 -12.47 -11.65
C TYR A 231 -8.99 -11.16 -11.52
N LEU A 232 -9.01 -10.34 -12.58
CA LEU A 232 -9.83 -9.13 -12.62
C LEU A 232 -11.33 -9.46 -12.56
N ASP A 233 -11.77 -10.53 -13.23
CA ASP A 233 -13.15 -11.01 -13.16
C ASP A 233 -13.52 -11.48 -11.74
N LYS A 234 -12.63 -12.22 -11.07
CA LYS A 234 -12.83 -12.62 -9.67
C LYS A 234 -12.93 -11.40 -8.75
N ALA A 235 -12.05 -10.41 -8.91
CA ALA A 235 -12.06 -9.18 -8.12
C ALA A 235 -13.37 -8.38 -8.33
N MET A 236 -13.82 -8.21 -9.58
CA MET A 236 -15.09 -7.54 -9.89
C MET A 236 -16.29 -8.28 -9.27
N LYS A 237 -16.33 -9.61 -9.36
CA LYS A 237 -17.38 -10.45 -8.74
C LYS A 237 -17.37 -10.36 -7.22
N ALA A 238 -16.19 -10.23 -6.62
CA ALA A 238 -16.01 -10.06 -5.18
C ALA A 238 -16.24 -8.61 -4.70
N GLY A 239 -16.62 -7.68 -5.59
CA GLY A 239 -17.02 -6.33 -5.23
C GLY A 239 -15.90 -5.29 -5.19
N VAL A 240 -14.73 -5.57 -5.77
CA VAL A 240 -13.67 -4.56 -5.91
C VAL A 240 -14.06 -3.56 -6.99
N GLN A 241 -14.40 -2.33 -6.61
CA GLN A 241 -14.83 -1.27 -7.52
C GLN A 241 -13.76 -0.96 -8.58
N GLU A 242 -12.51 -0.77 -8.17
CA GLU A 242 -11.41 -0.40 -9.06
C GLU A 242 -11.03 -1.50 -10.08
N ALA A 243 -11.45 -2.75 -9.83
CA ALA A 243 -11.20 -3.85 -10.75
C ALA A 243 -11.87 -3.64 -12.12
N TYR A 244 -12.98 -2.88 -12.19
CA TYR A 244 -13.60 -2.51 -13.45
C TYR A 244 -12.71 -1.60 -14.30
N LEU A 245 -12.09 -0.59 -13.69
CA LEU A 245 -11.18 0.31 -14.39
C LEU A 245 -9.92 -0.45 -14.85
N SER A 246 -9.38 -1.33 -13.99
CA SER A 246 -8.26 -2.20 -14.35
C SER A 246 -8.60 -3.16 -15.49
N ALA A 247 -9.81 -3.74 -15.50
CA ALA A 247 -10.28 -4.60 -16.59
C ALA A 247 -10.49 -3.83 -17.90
N ALA A 248 -11.06 -2.61 -17.84
CA ALA A 248 -11.15 -1.75 -19.01
C ALA A 248 -9.74 -1.43 -19.56
N ASN A 249 -8.79 -1.09 -18.69
CA ASN A 249 -7.40 -0.84 -19.06
C ASN A 249 -6.74 -2.05 -19.73
N ASN A 250 -6.97 -3.25 -19.18
CA ASN A 250 -6.49 -4.51 -19.74
C ASN A 250 -6.99 -4.72 -21.17
N TYR A 251 -8.29 -4.49 -21.42
CA TYR A 251 -8.85 -4.60 -22.77
C TYR A 251 -8.36 -3.53 -23.74
N ILE A 252 -8.07 -2.31 -23.26
CA ILE A 252 -7.44 -1.28 -24.10
C ILE A 252 -6.06 -1.74 -24.57
N ALA A 253 -5.24 -2.28 -23.65
CA ALA A 253 -3.91 -2.80 -23.97
C ALA A 253 -3.93 -4.00 -24.95
N MET A 254 -5.03 -4.75 -24.97
CA MET A 254 -5.28 -5.82 -25.95
C MET A 254 -5.92 -5.33 -27.26
N GLU A 255 -6.07 -4.02 -27.45
CA GLU A 255 -6.76 -3.39 -28.58
C GLU A 255 -8.26 -3.76 -28.70
N GLN A 256 -8.86 -4.28 -27.63
CA GLN A 256 -10.25 -4.71 -27.58
C GLN A 256 -11.18 -3.58 -27.10
N LYS A 257 -11.25 -2.49 -27.88
CA LYS A 257 -12.02 -1.28 -27.51
C LYS A 257 -13.48 -1.57 -27.13
N LYS A 258 -14.16 -2.45 -27.87
CA LYS A 258 -15.56 -2.84 -27.57
C LYS A 258 -15.69 -3.50 -26.19
N SER A 259 -14.76 -4.38 -25.84
CA SER A 259 -14.73 -5.03 -24.52
C SER A 259 -14.48 -4.02 -23.41
N ALA A 260 -13.52 -3.10 -23.60
CA ALA A 260 -13.25 -2.03 -22.64
C ALA A 260 -14.48 -1.15 -22.38
N VAL A 261 -15.16 -0.71 -23.46
CA VAL A 261 -16.40 0.08 -23.34
C VAL A 261 -17.51 -0.70 -22.64
N ASN A 262 -17.66 -1.99 -22.91
CA ASN A 262 -18.66 -2.82 -22.23
C ASN A 262 -18.37 -2.95 -20.72
N VAL A 263 -17.10 -3.11 -20.32
CA VAL A 263 -16.71 -3.10 -18.90
C VAL A 263 -17.06 -1.76 -18.25
N LEU A 264 -16.79 -0.63 -18.91
CA LEU A 264 -17.13 0.71 -18.38
C LEU A 264 -18.65 0.95 -18.29
N LYS A 265 -19.44 0.41 -19.22
CA LYS A 265 -20.90 0.43 -19.11
C LYS A 265 -21.39 -0.35 -17.89
N ASN A 266 -20.81 -1.53 -17.64
CA ASN A 266 -21.13 -2.32 -16.45
C ASN A 266 -20.68 -1.60 -15.17
N TYR A 267 -19.52 -0.94 -15.19
CA TYR A 267 -19.01 -0.10 -14.10
C TYR A 267 -20.03 0.99 -13.73
N LYS A 268 -20.50 1.75 -14.73
CA LYS A 268 -21.53 2.77 -14.57
C LYS A 268 -22.84 2.24 -13.97
N VAL A 269 -23.29 1.05 -14.41
CA VAL A 269 -24.51 0.43 -13.87
C VAL A 269 -24.31 0.03 -12.41
N LYS A 270 -23.14 -0.50 -12.05
CA LYS A 270 -22.84 -0.98 -10.70
C LYS A 270 -22.54 0.14 -9.71
N TYR A 271 -21.89 1.21 -10.18
CA TYR A 271 -21.48 2.38 -9.41
C TYR A 271 -21.99 3.67 -10.10
N PRO A 272 -23.29 4.00 -9.96
CA PRO A 272 -23.89 5.14 -10.65
C PRO A 272 -23.26 6.49 -10.31
N GLN A 273 -22.69 6.64 -9.12
CA GLN A 273 -21.98 7.85 -8.70
C GLN A 273 -20.71 8.10 -9.54
N GLU A 274 -20.18 7.07 -10.18
CA GLU A 274 -19.03 7.14 -11.09
C GLU A 274 -19.46 7.28 -12.56
N GLY A 275 -20.74 7.56 -12.81
CA GLY A 275 -21.31 7.61 -14.16
C GLY A 275 -20.64 8.63 -15.07
N GLU A 276 -20.31 9.82 -14.55
CA GLU A 276 -19.61 10.85 -15.31
C GLU A 276 -18.19 10.42 -15.70
N VAL A 277 -17.48 9.76 -14.77
CA VAL A 277 -16.14 9.21 -15.02
C VAL A 277 -16.20 8.14 -16.10
N ALA A 278 -17.16 7.23 -16.02
CA ALA A 278 -17.36 6.17 -16.99
C ALA A 278 -17.70 6.73 -18.38
N ASP A 279 -18.62 7.69 -18.47
CA ASP A 279 -19.03 8.31 -19.74
C ASP A 279 -17.87 9.03 -20.41
N ARG A 280 -17.08 9.78 -19.64
CA ARG A 280 -15.86 10.43 -20.12
C ARG A 280 -14.87 9.41 -20.68
N LEU A 281 -14.57 8.34 -19.91
CA LEU A 281 -13.63 7.31 -20.35
C LEU A 281 -14.10 6.60 -21.63
N ILE A 282 -15.39 6.29 -21.74
CA ILE A 282 -15.98 5.70 -22.96
C ILE A 282 -15.77 6.64 -24.15
N GLN A 283 -16.10 7.92 -24.02
CA GLN A 283 -15.93 8.90 -25.08
C GLN A 283 -14.46 9.01 -25.53
N GLU A 284 -13.52 9.04 -24.58
CA GLU A 284 -12.10 9.18 -24.88
C GLU A 284 -11.50 7.94 -25.55
N ILE A 285 -11.95 6.73 -25.17
CA ILE A 285 -11.55 5.47 -25.82
C ILE A 285 -12.07 5.41 -27.26
N GLU A 286 -13.33 5.82 -27.47
CA GLU A 286 -13.98 5.76 -28.78
C GLU A 286 -13.46 6.84 -29.74
N LYS A 287 -13.19 8.05 -29.24
CA LYS A 287 -12.96 9.23 -30.10
C LYS A 287 -11.58 9.86 -29.99
N GLN A 288 -10.87 9.68 -28.88
CA GLN A 288 -9.63 10.40 -28.58
C GLN A 288 -8.40 9.50 -28.50
N GLY A 289 -8.54 8.20 -28.81
CA GLY A 289 -7.41 7.28 -28.81
C GLY A 289 -6.80 7.05 -27.44
N ARG A 290 -7.59 7.13 -26.36
CA ARG A 290 -7.12 6.80 -25.00
C ARG A 290 -6.54 5.38 -24.97
N TRP A 291 -5.31 5.28 -24.47
CA TRP A 291 -4.54 4.03 -24.40
C TRP A 291 -4.34 3.54 -22.97
N ASN A 292 -4.71 4.33 -21.95
CA ASN A 292 -4.68 3.94 -20.54
C ASN A 292 -5.75 4.70 -19.74
N VAL A 293 -6.45 4.04 -18.82
CA VAL A 293 -7.52 4.68 -18.01
C VAL A 293 -6.97 5.64 -16.93
N TRP A 294 -5.74 5.43 -16.49
CA TRP A 294 -4.97 6.24 -15.55
C TRP A 294 -4.21 7.41 -16.22
N GLN A 295 -4.29 7.53 -17.55
CA GLN A 295 -3.72 8.69 -18.24
C GLN A 295 -4.53 9.95 -17.89
N VAL A 296 -3.81 11.04 -17.62
CA VAL A 296 -4.39 12.39 -17.56
C VAL A 296 -4.32 12.97 -18.96
N LEU A 297 -5.47 13.24 -19.56
CA LEU A 297 -5.54 13.99 -20.81
C LEU A 297 -5.50 15.48 -20.48
N ASN A 298 -4.46 16.18 -20.93
CA ASN A 298 -4.50 17.64 -20.90
C ASN A 298 -5.58 18.10 -21.89
N PRO A 299 -6.38 19.12 -21.55
CA PRO A 299 -7.26 19.73 -22.54
C PRO A 299 -6.43 20.18 -23.76
N PRO A 300 -6.97 20.08 -24.99
CA PRO A 300 -6.29 20.60 -26.17
C PRO A 300 -5.89 22.05 -25.89
N LYS A 301 -4.64 22.41 -26.19
CA LYS A 301 -4.26 23.83 -26.20
C LYS A 301 -5.21 24.51 -27.18
N THR A 302 -6.08 25.38 -26.67
CA THR A 302 -6.85 26.29 -27.52
C THR A 302 -5.84 27.03 -28.39
N SER A 303 -5.90 26.75 -29.70
CA SER A 303 -5.05 27.38 -30.70
C SER A 303 -5.47 28.84 -30.90
#